data_AF-A0A933E8B8-F1
#
_entry.id   AF-A0A933E8B8-F1
#
_cell.length_a   1.000
_cell.length_b   1.000
_cell.length_c   1.000
_cell.angle_alpha   90.00
_cell.angle_beta   90.00
_cell.angle_gamma   90.00
#
_symmetry.space_group_name_H-M   'P 1'
#
loop_
_entity.id
_entity.type
_entity.pdbx_description
1 polymer ?
#
loop_
_entity_poly.entity_id
_entity_poly.type
_entity_poly.pdbx_seq_one_letter_code
_entity_poly.pdbx_strand_id
1 'polypeptide(L)'
;MPPVIDHHAHINLNYGHRHKTGAEDVLRSMDEAGVDQSILIDLSALYGGDYRAGNAEAAGIAARRPDRFMCFAYLHPPLHGVEECLRHVDEAVKEMGHLGLKLHPVSDCHPANSREYVYPILERCREHKVPIFIHAGLAPFSGPFLCADIARGFPDVD
;
A
#
# COMPACT_ATOMS: atom_id res chain seq x y z
N MET A 1 -0.28 -17.66 -22.13
CA MET A 1 0.71 -17.43 -21.04
C MET A 1 -0.08 -16.98 -19.82
N PRO A 2 0.39 -17.25 -18.59
CA PRO A 2 -0.26 -16.69 -17.40
C PRO A 2 -0.15 -15.16 -17.41
N PRO A 3 -1.07 -14.42 -16.75
CA PRO A 3 -0.99 -12.98 -16.66
C PRO A 3 0.24 -12.52 -15.88
N VAL A 4 0.84 -11.41 -16.30
CA VAL A 4 1.91 -10.69 -15.61
C VAL A 4 1.30 -9.58 -14.76
N ILE A 5 1.46 -9.69 -13.45
CA ILE A 5 0.93 -8.71 -12.49
C ILE A 5 2.08 -7.97 -11.83
N ASP A 6 2.13 -6.66 -12.00
CA ASP A 6 3.01 -5.78 -11.23
C ASP A 6 2.34 -5.42 -9.91
N HIS A 7 2.92 -5.90 -8.81
CA HIS A 7 2.37 -5.70 -7.48
C HIS A 7 2.72 -4.33 -6.88
N HIS A 8 3.52 -3.49 -7.57
CA HIS A 8 4.05 -2.27 -6.99
C HIS A 8 4.17 -1.12 -8.00
N ALA A 9 3.05 -0.48 -8.30
CA ALA A 9 3.00 0.74 -9.10
C ALA A 9 2.53 1.94 -8.27
N HIS A 10 3.10 3.10 -8.57
CA HIS A 10 2.76 4.34 -7.86
C HIS A 10 2.03 5.35 -8.74
N ILE A 11 0.99 5.94 -8.15
CA ILE A 11 0.43 7.21 -8.62
C ILE A 11 0.81 8.32 -7.64
N ASN A 12 0.79 9.57 -8.12
CA ASN A 12 1.11 10.77 -7.36
C ASN A 12 2.52 10.80 -6.74
N LEU A 13 3.41 9.91 -7.16
CA LEU A 13 4.80 9.89 -6.73
C LEU A 13 5.52 11.13 -7.27
N ASN A 14 6.14 11.88 -6.37
CA ASN A 14 6.89 13.09 -6.70
C ASN A 14 8.24 13.12 -5.95
N TYR A 15 9.29 12.56 -6.56
CA TYR A 15 10.68 12.72 -6.09
C TYR A 15 11.26 14.11 -6.47
N GLY A 16 10.58 15.20 -6.09
CA GLY A 16 11.00 16.56 -6.44
C GLY A 16 10.92 16.90 -7.94
N HIS A 17 10.15 16.13 -8.71
CA HIS A 17 9.87 16.37 -10.11
C HIS A 17 8.65 17.29 -10.30
N ARG A 18 8.62 18.04 -11.41
CA ARG A 18 7.46 18.88 -11.75
C ARG A 18 6.22 18.07 -12.14
N HIS A 19 6.41 16.82 -12.54
CA HIS A 19 5.35 15.91 -12.98
C HIS A 19 5.05 14.88 -11.88
N LYS A 20 3.77 14.73 -11.55
CA LYS A 20 3.27 13.64 -10.70
C LYS A 20 2.89 12.48 -11.62
N THR A 21 3.40 11.28 -11.36
CA THR A 21 3.01 10.09 -12.12
C THR A 21 1.51 9.87 -12.03
N GLY A 22 0.82 9.87 -13.17
CA GLY A 22 -0.60 9.57 -13.26
C GLY A 22 -0.88 8.14 -13.70
N ALA A 23 -2.14 7.71 -13.60
CA ALA A 23 -2.57 6.38 -14.05
C ALA A 23 -2.24 6.10 -15.52
N GLU A 24 -2.28 7.11 -16.38
CA GLU A 24 -1.95 6.97 -17.80
C GLU A 24 -0.44 6.75 -18.04
N ASP A 25 0.42 7.31 -17.18
CA ASP A 25 1.86 7.05 -17.23
C ASP A 25 2.17 5.62 -16.80
N VAL A 26 1.47 5.12 -15.77
CA VAL A 26 1.56 3.72 -15.33
C VAL A 26 1.09 2.81 -16.47
N LEU A 27 -0.07 3.10 -17.07
CA LEU A 27 -0.63 2.29 -18.15
C LEU A 27 0.30 2.17 -19.35
N ARG A 28 0.86 3.30 -19.80
CA ARG A 28 1.83 3.32 -20.90
C ARG A 28 3.03 2.43 -20.58
N SER A 29 3.56 2.52 -19.36
CA SER A 29 4.68 1.69 -18.91
C SER A 29 4.31 0.20 -18.87
N MET A 30 3.07 -0.13 -18.46
CA MET A 30 2.57 -1.50 -18.48
C MET A 30 2.48 -2.06 -19.90
N ASP A 31 1.90 -1.29 -20.83
CA ASP A 31 1.74 -1.70 -22.23
C ASP A 31 3.11 -1.92 -22.90
N GLU A 32 4.08 -1.05 -22.63
CA GLU A 32 5.46 -1.18 -23.14
C GLU A 32 6.20 -2.40 -22.56
N ALA A 33 5.95 -2.74 -21.30
CA ALA A 33 6.59 -3.86 -20.61
C ALA A 33 5.86 -5.21 -20.76
N GLY A 34 4.66 -5.22 -21.35
CA GLY A 34 3.82 -6.41 -21.44
C GLY A 34 3.24 -6.85 -20.09
N VAL A 35 2.90 -5.89 -19.22
CA VAL A 35 2.24 -6.11 -17.93
C VAL A 35 0.73 -6.05 -18.11
N ASP A 36 0.03 -7.11 -17.73
CA ASP A 36 -1.42 -7.22 -17.89
C ASP A 36 -2.15 -6.35 -16.85
N GLN A 37 -1.73 -6.43 -15.58
CA GLN A 37 -2.33 -5.69 -14.47
C GLN A 37 -1.31 -5.09 -13.50
N SER A 38 -1.65 -3.98 -12.88
CA SER A 38 -0.84 -3.36 -11.81
C SER A 38 -1.66 -3.07 -10.55
N ILE A 39 -1.04 -3.26 -9.40
CA ILE A 39 -1.57 -2.81 -8.10
C ILE A 39 -1.09 -1.39 -7.86
N LEU A 40 -2.03 -0.45 -7.87
CA LEU A 40 -1.78 0.96 -7.61
C LEU A 40 -1.69 1.24 -6.11
N ILE A 41 -0.70 2.03 -5.75
CA ILE A 41 -0.49 2.56 -4.40
C ILE A 41 -0.27 4.06 -4.52
N ASP A 42 -1.11 4.84 -3.86
CA ASP A 42 -0.86 6.27 -3.70
C ASP A 42 0.17 6.52 -2.59
N LEU A 43 1.23 7.28 -2.92
CA LEU A 43 2.27 7.67 -1.97
C LEU A 43 2.26 9.16 -1.66
N SER A 44 1.17 9.88 -1.93
CA SER A 44 1.08 11.31 -1.61
C SER A 44 1.26 11.60 -0.12
N ALA A 45 0.86 10.65 0.73
CA ALA A 45 1.05 10.68 2.18
C ALA A 45 2.51 10.83 2.61
N LEU A 46 3.47 10.28 1.86
CA LEU A 46 4.91 10.40 2.14
C LEU A 46 5.41 11.84 2.13
N TYR A 47 4.66 12.73 1.47
CA TYR A 47 5.02 14.13 1.30
C TYR A 47 4.04 15.06 2.04
N GLY A 48 3.39 14.56 3.10
CA GLY A 48 2.41 15.31 3.89
C GLY A 48 1.04 15.46 3.21
N GLY A 49 0.76 14.65 2.18
CA GLY A 49 -0.55 14.56 1.55
C GLY A 49 -1.57 13.77 2.39
N ASP A 50 -2.84 13.87 2.02
CA ASP A 50 -3.92 13.11 2.65
C ASP A 50 -3.99 11.70 2.03
N TYR A 51 -3.55 10.70 2.80
CA TYR A 51 -3.53 9.31 2.36
C TYR A 51 -4.94 8.76 2.06
N ARG A 52 -6.00 9.29 2.71
CA ARG A 52 -7.37 8.84 2.46
C ARG A 52 -7.83 9.30 1.09
N ALA A 53 -7.55 10.54 0.73
CA ALA A 53 -7.83 11.09 -0.59
C ALA A 53 -7.05 10.32 -1.68
N GLY A 54 -5.78 10.01 -1.43
CA GLY A 54 -4.95 9.20 -2.31
C GLY A 54 -5.49 7.79 -2.53
N ASN A 55 -5.88 7.11 -1.45
CA ASN A 55 -6.51 5.79 -1.53
C ASN A 55 -7.85 5.83 -2.30
N ALA A 56 -8.68 6.85 -2.07
CA ALA A 56 -9.92 7.03 -2.82
C ALA A 56 -9.66 7.27 -4.32
N GLU A 57 -8.61 8.01 -4.67
CA GLU A 57 -8.18 8.20 -6.06
C GLU A 57 -7.76 6.88 -6.70
N ALA A 58 -6.89 6.10 -6.04
CA ALA A 58 -6.43 4.80 -6.50
C ALA A 58 -7.62 3.83 -6.72
N ALA A 59 -8.54 3.75 -5.76
CA ALA A 59 -9.77 2.98 -5.89
C ALA A 59 -10.64 3.45 -7.07
N GLY A 60 -10.80 4.76 -7.25
CA GLY A 60 -11.55 5.31 -8.38
C GLY A 60 -10.92 4.98 -9.73
N ILE A 61 -9.58 4.94 -9.82
CA ILE A 61 -8.86 4.51 -11.02
C ILE A 61 -9.09 3.01 -11.28
N ALA A 62 -8.91 2.17 -10.26
CA ALA A 62 -9.11 0.72 -10.35
C ALA A 62 -10.55 0.38 -10.76
N ALA A 63 -11.56 1.04 -10.18
CA ALA A 63 -12.96 0.84 -10.54
C ALA A 63 -13.29 1.22 -12.00
N ARG A 64 -12.56 2.18 -12.59
CA ARG A 64 -12.76 2.60 -13.99
C ARG A 64 -12.08 1.68 -15.01
N ARG A 65 -11.00 1.00 -14.63
CA ARG A 65 -10.26 0.07 -15.50
C ARG A 65 -9.86 -1.21 -14.73
N PRO A 66 -10.84 -2.00 -14.24
CA PRO A 66 -10.56 -3.16 -13.38
C PRO A 66 -9.83 -4.29 -14.11
N ASP A 67 -9.86 -4.28 -15.44
CA ASP A 67 -9.08 -5.16 -16.31
C ASP A 67 -7.58 -4.84 -16.29
N ARG A 68 -7.19 -3.62 -15.88
CA ARG A 68 -5.78 -3.16 -15.84
C ARG A 68 -5.30 -2.86 -14.43
N PHE A 69 -6.16 -2.40 -13.54
CA PHE A 69 -5.75 -1.87 -12.26
C PHE A 69 -6.47 -2.51 -11.07
N MET A 70 -5.67 -2.79 -10.05
CA MET A 70 -6.07 -3.09 -8.69
C MET A 70 -5.50 -2.00 -7.78
N CYS A 71 -5.86 -1.98 -6.49
CA CYS A 71 -5.29 -1.00 -5.56
C CYS A 71 -5.10 -1.57 -4.16
N PHE A 72 -4.04 -1.12 -3.49
CA PHE A 72 -3.77 -1.36 -2.07
C PHE A 72 -3.83 -0.04 -1.31
N ALA A 73 -4.39 -0.07 -0.09
CA ALA A 73 -4.53 1.12 0.72
C ALA A 73 -3.24 1.41 1.48
N TYR A 74 -2.65 2.58 1.24
CA TYR A 74 -1.55 3.10 2.03
C TYR A 74 -2.04 3.57 3.40
N LEU A 75 -1.26 3.37 4.46
CA LEU A 75 -1.57 3.87 5.81
C LEU A 75 -0.34 4.59 6.39
N HIS A 76 -0.57 5.61 7.22
CA HIS A 76 0.50 6.32 7.94
C HIS A 76 0.18 6.46 9.44
N PRO A 77 0.34 5.38 10.24
CA PRO A 77 -0.10 5.38 11.64
C PRO A 77 0.54 6.46 12.52
N PRO A 78 1.85 6.80 12.41
CA PRO A 78 2.44 7.85 13.25
C PRO A 78 1.87 9.25 13.05
N LEU A 79 1.30 9.54 11.87
CA LEU A 79 0.76 10.86 11.54
C LEU A 79 -0.73 10.98 11.91
N HIS A 80 -1.50 9.90 11.73
CA HIS A 80 -2.96 9.93 11.88
C HIS A 80 -3.49 9.17 13.09
N GLY A 81 -2.63 8.38 13.75
CA GLY A 81 -3.01 7.48 14.83
C GLY A 81 -3.56 6.15 14.32
N VAL A 82 -3.22 5.07 15.03
CA VAL A 82 -3.58 3.70 14.62
C VAL A 82 -5.09 3.49 14.54
N GLU A 83 -5.87 4.07 15.46
CA GLU A 83 -7.33 3.94 15.48
C GLU A 83 -8.02 4.55 14.25
N GLU A 84 -7.47 5.65 13.73
CA GLU A 84 -7.97 6.21 12.46
C GLU A 84 -7.62 5.26 11.32
N CYS A 85 -6.36 4.83 11.23
CA CYS A 85 -5.93 3.90 10.19
C CYS A 85 -6.78 2.63 10.16
N LEU A 86 -7.16 2.06 11.31
CA LEU A 86 -8.03 0.88 11.39
C LEU A 86 -9.44 1.15 10.84
N ARG A 87 -10.01 2.34 11.08
CA ARG A 87 -11.29 2.74 10.46
C ARG A 87 -11.14 2.88 8.94
N HIS A 88 -10.06 3.51 8.49
CA HIS A 88 -9.80 3.66 7.07
C HIS A 88 -9.57 2.30 6.38
N VAL A 89 -8.94 1.33 7.04
CA VAL A 89 -8.81 -0.04 6.51
C VAL A 89 -10.19 -0.66 6.27
N ASP A 90 -11.11 -0.52 7.21
CA ASP A 90 -12.46 -1.07 7.04
C ASP A 90 -13.19 -0.46 5.84
N GLU A 91 -13.13 0.86 5.68
CA GLU A 91 -13.71 1.58 4.55
C GLU A 91 -13.02 1.18 3.23
N ALA A 92 -11.70 1.17 3.22
CA ALA A 92 -10.90 0.88 2.04
C ALA A 92 -11.18 -0.51 1.47
N VAL A 93 -11.29 -1.53 2.34
CA VAL A 93 -11.54 -2.91 1.94
C VAL A 93 -13.01 -3.13 1.62
N LYS A 94 -13.94 -2.71 2.50
CA LYS A 94 -15.37 -3.05 2.35
C LYS A 94 -16.10 -2.17 1.33
N GLU A 95 -15.68 -0.92 1.19
CA GLU A 95 -16.44 0.09 0.44
C GLU A 95 -15.71 0.54 -0.82
N MET A 96 -14.37 0.63 -0.77
CA MET A 96 -13.57 1.15 -1.89
C MET A 96 -12.96 0.05 -2.78
N GLY A 97 -13.02 -1.22 -2.36
CA GLY A 97 -12.53 -2.36 -3.15
C GLY A 97 -11.00 -2.52 -3.17
N HIS A 98 -10.29 -2.00 -2.18
CA HIS A 98 -8.86 -2.28 -2.02
C HIS A 98 -8.65 -3.77 -1.71
N LEU A 99 -7.66 -4.37 -2.38
CA LEU A 99 -7.36 -5.80 -2.26
C LEU A 99 -6.30 -6.11 -1.21
N GLY A 100 -5.75 -5.11 -0.54
CA GLY A 100 -4.65 -5.24 0.41
C GLY A 100 -4.20 -3.90 0.96
N LEU A 101 -3.21 -3.94 1.84
CA LEU A 101 -2.69 -2.76 2.54
C LEU A 101 -1.20 -2.53 2.22
N LYS A 102 -0.73 -1.30 2.42
CA LYS A 102 0.67 -0.91 2.28
C LYS A 102 1.14 -0.10 3.49
N LEU A 103 2.30 -0.49 4.05
CA LEU A 103 3.03 0.30 5.06
C LEU A 103 4.42 0.67 4.56
N HIS A 104 4.94 1.82 5.02
CA HIS A 104 6.30 2.25 4.70
C HIS A 104 7.10 2.65 5.95
N PRO A 105 7.54 1.67 6.77
CA PRO A 105 8.17 1.92 8.07
C PRO A 105 9.35 2.90 8.03
N VAL A 106 10.13 2.88 6.95
CA VAL A 106 11.26 3.79 6.72
C VAL A 106 10.84 5.25 6.61
N SER A 107 9.77 5.52 5.87
CA SER A 107 9.34 6.89 5.59
C SER A 107 8.43 7.40 6.69
N ASP A 108 7.60 6.52 7.25
CA ASP A 108 6.71 6.82 8.36
C ASP A 108 7.46 6.90 9.71
N CYS A 109 8.76 6.60 9.73
CA CYS A 109 9.65 6.66 10.90
C CYS A 109 9.24 5.74 12.07
N HIS A 110 8.88 4.48 11.78
CA HIS A 110 8.61 3.47 12.81
C HIS A 110 9.23 2.11 12.46
N PRO A 111 9.51 1.22 13.42
CA PRO A 111 9.99 -0.11 13.10
C PRO A 111 8.90 -0.97 12.44
N ALA A 112 9.28 -1.83 11.50
CA ALA A 112 8.39 -2.71 10.76
C ALA A 112 7.66 -3.73 11.65
N ASN A 113 8.19 -3.98 12.86
CA ASN A 113 7.55 -4.80 13.90
C ASN A 113 6.99 -3.96 15.06
N SER A 114 6.63 -2.70 14.83
CA SER A 114 6.00 -1.86 15.85
C SER A 114 4.72 -2.52 16.37
N ARG A 115 4.70 -2.87 17.66
CA ARG A 115 3.52 -3.42 18.32
C ARG A 115 2.36 -2.42 18.40
N GLU A 116 2.69 -1.13 18.45
CA GLU A 116 1.71 -0.05 18.53
C GLU A 116 1.07 0.22 17.17
N TYR A 117 1.88 0.27 16.10
CA TYR A 117 1.41 0.71 14.79
C TYR A 117 1.10 -0.43 13.83
N VAL A 118 1.90 -1.49 13.82
CA VAL A 118 1.82 -2.54 12.78
C VAL A 118 0.95 -3.70 13.23
N TYR A 119 1.09 -4.17 14.47
CA TYR A 119 0.37 -5.36 14.93
C TYR A 119 -1.17 -5.21 14.84
N PRO A 120 -1.79 -4.08 15.22
CA PRO A 120 -3.24 -3.90 15.06
C PRO A 120 -3.68 -3.94 13.59
N ILE A 121 -2.84 -3.46 12.67
CA ILE A 121 -3.11 -3.49 11.23
C ILE A 121 -3.02 -4.92 10.70
N LEU A 122 -2.04 -5.71 11.18
CA LEU A 122 -1.93 -7.14 10.84
C LEU A 122 -3.15 -7.94 11.34
N GLU A 123 -3.65 -7.66 12.54
CA GLU A 123 -4.91 -8.24 13.03
C GLU A 123 -6.08 -7.90 12.11
N ARG A 124 -6.14 -6.65 11.62
CA ARG A 124 -7.20 -6.23 10.71
C ARG A 124 -7.07 -6.88 9.31
N CYS A 125 -5.86 -7.09 8.83
CA CYS A 125 -5.59 -7.92 7.63
C CYS A 125 -6.10 -9.35 7.81
N ARG A 126 -5.84 -9.97 8.97
CA ARG A 126 -6.34 -11.31 9.31
C ARG A 126 -7.87 -11.36 9.30
N GLU A 127 -8.53 -10.38 9.92
CA GLU A 127 -9.99 -10.30 9.97
C GLU A 127 -10.61 -10.17 8.57
N HIS A 128 -10.05 -9.32 7.70
CA HIS A 128 -10.53 -9.10 6.34
C HIS A 128 -10.02 -10.11 5.32
N LYS A 129 -9.03 -10.93 5.69
CA LYS A 129 -8.32 -11.87 4.80
C LYS A 129 -7.73 -11.17 3.57
N VAL A 130 -7.06 -10.04 3.81
CA VAL A 130 -6.36 -9.28 2.77
C VAL A 130 -4.86 -9.23 3.08
N PRO A 131 -3.99 -9.31 2.05
CA PRO A 131 -2.55 -9.23 2.23
C PRO A 131 -2.09 -7.84 2.66
N ILE A 132 -0.87 -7.78 3.20
CA ILE A 132 -0.17 -6.54 3.49
C ILE A 132 1.22 -6.50 2.86
N PHE A 133 1.48 -5.43 2.13
CA PHE A 133 2.80 -5.13 1.62
C PHE A 133 3.54 -4.19 2.59
N ILE A 134 4.70 -4.59 3.10
CA ILE A 134 5.52 -3.77 3.99
C ILE A 134 6.84 -3.46 3.30
N HIS A 135 7.17 -2.17 3.15
CA HIS A 135 8.47 -1.77 2.61
C HIS A 135 9.59 -2.28 3.53
N ALA A 136 10.56 -2.99 2.94
CA ALA A 136 11.63 -3.68 3.65
C ALA A 136 13.01 -3.40 3.03
N GLY A 137 14.06 -3.63 3.81
CA GLY A 137 15.45 -3.66 3.35
C GLY A 137 16.35 -2.58 3.94
N LEU A 138 15.80 -1.58 4.64
CA LEU A 138 16.59 -0.48 5.20
C LEU A 138 16.53 -0.43 6.73
N ALA A 139 17.68 -0.59 7.37
CA ALA A 139 17.85 -0.38 8.80
C ALA A 139 17.80 1.13 9.16
N PRO A 140 17.36 1.51 10.37
CA PRO A 140 16.93 0.63 11.46
C PRO A 140 15.47 0.15 11.33
N PHE A 141 14.66 0.75 10.45
CA PHE A 141 13.21 0.62 10.49
C PHE A 141 12.64 -0.63 9.81
N SER A 142 13.32 -1.21 8.84
CA SER A 142 12.76 -2.28 8.00
C SER A 142 13.77 -3.37 7.65
N GLY A 143 14.76 -3.56 8.52
CA GLY A 143 15.75 -4.63 8.35
C GLY A 143 15.13 -6.02 8.40
N PRO A 144 15.78 -7.04 7.79
CA PRO A 144 15.21 -8.38 7.62
C PRO A 144 14.82 -9.07 8.94
N PHE A 145 15.49 -8.74 10.06
CA PHE A 145 15.13 -9.28 11.37
C PHE A 145 13.75 -8.82 11.85
N LEU A 146 13.37 -7.56 11.56
CA LEU A 146 12.05 -7.04 11.94
C LEU A 146 10.95 -7.66 11.09
N CYS A 147 11.21 -7.87 9.80
CA CYS A 147 10.29 -8.60 8.91
C CYS A 147 10.13 -10.07 9.33
N ALA A 148 11.21 -10.73 9.75
CA ALA A 148 11.15 -12.10 10.25
C ALA A 148 10.37 -12.21 11.58
N ASP A 149 10.43 -11.18 12.43
CA ASP A 149 9.67 -11.11 13.68
C ASP A 149 8.16 -11.06 13.41
N ILE A 150 7.70 -10.17 12.52
CA ILE A 150 6.28 -10.10 12.15
C ILE A 150 5.79 -11.37 11.46
N ALA A 151 6.57 -11.94 10.52
CA ALA A 151 6.18 -13.16 9.80
C ALA A 151 6.04 -14.38 10.73
N ARG A 152 6.81 -14.42 11.83
CA ARG A 152 6.67 -15.46 12.86
C ARG A 152 5.47 -15.23 13.78
N GLY A 153 5.15 -13.97 14.08
CA GLY A 153 4.01 -13.61 14.93
C GLY A 153 2.66 -13.70 14.23
N PHE A 154 2.64 -13.52 12.91
CA PHE A 154 1.45 -13.49 12.06
C PHE A 154 1.61 -14.46 10.86
N PRO A 155 1.80 -15.77 11.10
CA PRO A 155 2.09 -16.75 10.05
C PRO A 155 0.89 -17.02 9.11
N ASP A 156 -0.28 -16.50 9.46
CA ASP A 156 -1.55 -16.65 8.76
C ASP A 156 -2.02 -15.36 8.06
N VAL A 157 -1.17 -14.33 8.06
CA VAL A 157 -1.38 -13.08 7.32
C VAL A 157 -0.42 -13.07 6.13
N ASP A 158 -0.97 -12.91 4.93
CA ASP A 158 -0.23 -12.84 3.67
C ASP A 158 0.48 -11.49 3.45
#